data_AF-A0A958H5N9-F1
#
_entry.id   AF-A0A958H5N9-F1
#
_cell.length_a   1.000
_cell.length_b   1.000
_cell.length_c   1.000
_cell.angle_alpha   90.00
_cell.angle_beta   90.00
_cell.angle_gamma   90.00
#
_symmetry.space_group_name_H-M   'P 1'
#
loop_
_entity.id
_entity.type
_entity.pdbx_description
1 polymer ?
#
loop_
_entity_poly.entity_id
_entity_poly.type
_entity_poly.pdbx_seq_one_letter_code
_entity_poly.pdbx_strand_id
1 'polypeptide(L)'
;MQQQIAAWEAAADPRAVFLDCYRCMTENVLAAIDGGEFNDAAWVSDLLGRFAEYYFTALDEYDADAGATPAVWRLAHDQALHHHTAVLQKMLLGINAHINYDLVFALSDLLAPEWEQLTPTLREAR
;
A
#
# COMPACT_ATOMS: atom_id res chain seq x y z
N MET A 1 11.85 -2.21 -2.40
CA MET A 1 11.17 -1.74 -3.63
C MET A 1 12.10 -1.65 -4.83
N GLN A 2 13.16 -0.84 -4.81
CA GLN A 2 13.96 -0.55 -6.01
C GLN A 2 14.57 -1.80 -6.69
N GLN A 3 15.08 -2.75 -5.93
CA GLN A 3 15.59 -4.02 -6.49
C GLN A 3 14.50 -4.83 -7.20
N GLN A 4 13.28 -4.88 -6.62
CA GLN A 4 12.15 -5.59 -7.21
C GLN A 4 11.67 -4.92 -8.49
N ILE A 5 11.61 -3.59 -8.50
CA ILE A 5 11.26 -2.79 -9.69
C ILE A 5 12.26 -3.11 -10.81
N ALA A 6 13.57 -3.04 -10.53
CA ALA A 6 14.60 -3.33 -11.52
C ALA A 6 14.49 -4.76 -12.08
N ALA A 7 14.17 -5.74 -11.22
CA ALA A 7 13.95 -7.12 -11.65
C ALA A 7 12.73 -7.25 -12.57
N TRP A 8 11.62 -6.60 -12.23
CA TRP A 8 10.40 -6.60 -13.04
C TRP A 8 10.56 -5.83 -14.35
N GLU A 9 11.25 -4.70 -14.36
CA GLU A 9 11.57 -3.96 -15.59
C GLU A 9 12.43 -4.80 -16.55
N ALA A 10 13.45 -5.50 -16.02
CA ALA A 10 14.28 -6.40 -16.82
C ALA A 10 13.47 -7.58 -17.42
N ALA A 11 12.43 -8.01 -16.73
CA ALA A 11 11.50 -9.04 -17.19
C ALA A 11 10.32 -8.50 -18.02
N ALA A 12 10.25 -7.19 -18.26
CA ALA A 12 9.09 -6.50 -18.85
C ALA A 12 7.75 -6.81 -18.13
N ASP A 13 7.81 -7.03 -16.82
CA ASP A 13 6.64 -7.29 -15.97
C ASP A 13 5.89 -5.97 -15.70
N PRO A 14 4.63 -5.82 -16.19
CA PRO A 14 3.89 -4.57 -16.03
C PRO A 14 3.51 -4.22 -14.60
N ARG A 15 3.69 -5.15 -13.64
CA ARG A 15 3.48 -4.88 -12.20
C ARG A 15 4.46 -3.83 -11.67
N ALA A 16 5.60 -3.63 -12.34
CA ALA A 16 6.55 -2.55 -12.05
C ALA A 16 5.90 -1.15 -12.08
N VAL A 17 4.88 -0.94 -12.92
CA VAL A 17 4.21 0.37 -13.05
C VAL A 17 3.62 0.85 -11.74
N PHE A 18 2.86 0.00 -11.05
CA PHE A 18 2.29 0.36 -9.76
C PHE A 18 3.36 0.44 -8.67
N LEU A 19 4.28 -0.53 -8.62
CA LEU A 19 5.32 -0.56 -7.59
C LEU A 19 6.25 0.67 -7.64
N ASP A 20 6.56 1.16 -8.84
CA ASP A 20 7.37 2.37 -8.99
C ASP A 20 6.60 3.64 -8.58
N CYS A 21 5.32 3.73 -8.95
CA CYS A 21 4.44 4.80 -8.47
C CYS A 21 4.35 4.80 -6.94
N TYR A 22 4.15 3.63 -6.34
CA TYR A 22 4.10 3.45 -4.89
C TYR A 22 5.42 3.85 -4.23
N ARG A 23 6.56 3.39 -4.74
CA ARG A 23 7.90 3.79 -4.26
C ARG A 23 8.05 5.31 -4.23
N CYS A 24 7.70 5.99 -5.33
CA CYS A 24 7.78 7.44 -5.41
C CYS A 24 6.90 8.13 -4.35
N MET A 25 5.68 7.65 -4.15
CA MET A 25 4.79 8.18 -3.10
C MET A 25 5.39 7.97 -1.70
N THR A 26 5.90 6.78 -1.40
CA THR A 26 6.54 6.46 -0.12
C THR A 26 7.76 7.35 0.14
N GLU A 27 8.63 7.54 -0.85
CA GLU A 27 9.82 8.40 -0.74
C GLU A 27 9.45 9.85 -0.42
N ASN A 28 8.38 10.38 -1.04
CA ASN A 28 7.91 11.73 -0.74
C ASN A 28 7.37 11.85 0.70
N VAL A 29 6.66 10.85 1.20
CA VAL A 29 6.17 10.87 2.58
C VAL A 29 7.31 10.73 3.58
N LEU A 30 8.29 9.87 3.32
CA LEU A 30 9.50 9.76 4.15
C LEU A 30 10.27 11.08 4.20
N ALA A 31 10.43 11.77 3.06
CA ALA A 31 11.05 13.09 3.03
C ALA A 31 10.28 14.13 3.85
N ALA A 32 8.94 14.10 3.82
CA ALA A 32 8.10 14.98 4.63
C ALA A 32 8.15 14.65 6.13
N ILE A 33 8.33 13.37 6.50
CA ILE A 33 8.62 12.95 7.89
C ILE A 33 9.94 13.55 8.35
N ASP A 34 11.01 13.37 7.57
CA ASP A 34 12.34 13.92 7.87
C ASP A 34 12.35 15.46 7.88
N GLY A 35 11.46 16.08 7.09
CA GLY A 35 11.24 17.52 7.05
C GLY A 35 10.42 18.09 8.21
N GLY A 36 9.86 17.25 9.08
CA GLY A 36 9.03 17.69 10.21
C GLY A 36 7.66 18.24 9.78
N GLU A 37 7.12 17.80 8.65
CA GLU A 37 5.85 18.27 8.09
C GLU A 37 4.62 17.62 8.76
N PHE A 38 4.83 16.57 9.56
CA PHE A 38 3.78 15.86 10.28
C PHE A 38 3.78 16.19 11.78
N ASN A 39 2.57 16.36 12.33
CA ASN A 39 2.38 16.58 13.78
C ASN A 39 2.86 15.38 14.60
N ASP A 40 2.64 14.17 14.10
CA ASP A 40 3.09 12.91 14.73
C ASP A 40 3.86 12.08 13.70
N ALA A 41 5.14 12.41 13.53
CA ALA A 41 6.05 11.75 12.60
C ALA A 41 6.22 10.24 12.90
N ALA A 42 6.22 9.86 14.18
CA ALA A 42 6.38 8.47 14.58
C ALA A 42 5.16 7.64 14.15
N TRP A 43 3.96 8.14 14.44
CA TRP A 43 2.72 7.46 14.05
C TRP A 43 2.59 7.33 12.53
N VAL A 44 2.94 8.37 11.77
CA VAL A 44 2.91 8.32 10.30
C VAL A 44 3.93 7.31 9.75
N SER A 45 5.12 7.21 10.37
CA SER A 45 6.11 6.18 10.03
C SER A 45 5.57 4.76 10.27
N ASP A 46 4.90 4.53 11.39
CA ASP A 46 4.28 3.24 11.71
C ASP A 46 3.16 2.90 10.73
N LEU A 47 2.33 3.89 10.36
CA LEU A 47 1.32 3.75 9.30
C LEU A 47 1.95 3.37 7.96
N LEU A 48 3.05 4.02 7.57
CA LEU A 48 3.76 3.70 6.34
C LEU A 48 4.27 2.25 6.32
N GLY A 49 4.85 1.80 7.42
CA GLY A 49 5.31 0.42 7.58
C GLY A 49 4.16 -0.57 7.46
N ARG A 50 3.09 -0.37 8.25
CA ARG A 50 1.93 -1.28 8.24
C ARG A 50 1.22 -1.29 6.89
N PHE A 51 1.09 -0.13 6.26
CA PHE A 51 0.49 -0.01 4.94
C PHE A 51 1.30 -0.75 3.87
N ALA A 52 2.63 -0.65 3.90
CA ALA A 52 3.51 -1.41 3.02
C ALA A 52 3.39 -2.92 3.21
N GLU A 53 3.30 -3.39 4.45
CA GLU A 53 3.14 -4.81 4.77
C GLU A 53 1.89 -5.42 4.10
N TYR A 54 0.76 -4.69 4.07
CA TYR A 54 -0.45 -5.16 3.40
C TYR A 54 -0.23 -5.39 1.89
N TYR A 55 0.42 -4.46 1.20
CA TYR A 55 0.71 -4.61 -0.21
C TYR A 55 1.64 -5.81 -0.47
N PHE A 56 2.75 -5.92 0.27
CA PHE A 56 3.70 -7.00 0.05
C PHE A 56 3.14 -8.36 0.45
N THR A 57 2.31 -8.43 1.48
CA THR A 57 1.59 -9.66 1.85
C THR A 57 0.65 -10.08 0.71
N ALA A 58 -0.14 -9.15 0.17
CA ALA A 58 -1.05 -9.47 -0.93
C ALA A 58 -0.29 -9.89 -2.21
N LEU A 59 0.88 -9.30 -2.47
CA LEU A 59 1.75 -9.69 -3.59
C LEU A 59 2.31 -11.10 -3.40
N ASP A 60 2.85 -11.41 -2.20
CA ASP A 60 3.38 -12.73 -1.88
C ASP A 60 2.29 -13.80 -1.95
N GLU A 61 1.09 -13.50 -1.46
CA GLU A 61 -0.09 -14.35 -1.59
C GLU A 61 -0.46 -14.57 -3.06
N TYR A 62 -0.43 -13.53 -3.89
CA TYR A 62 -0.74 -13.64 -5.32
C TYR A 62 0.25 -14.53 -6.08
N ASP A 63 1.54 -14.36 -5.80
CA ASP A 63 2.59 -15.16 -6.44
C ASP A 63 2.58 -16.62 -5.96
N ALA A 64 2.11 -16.89 -4.73
CA ALA A 64 1.98 -18.26 -4.19
C ALA A 64 0.67 -18.96 -4.62
N ASP A 65 -0.48 -18.30 -4.44
CA ASP A 65 -1.82 -18.75 -4.81
C ASP A 65 -2.75 -17.53 -4.99
N ALA A 66 -2.95 -17.10 -6.23
CA ALA A 66 -3.85 -16.00 -6.58
C ALA A 66 -5.28 -16.16 -6.02
N GLY A 67 -5.74 -17.39 -5.74
CA GLY A 67 -7.03 -17.65 -5.12
C GLY A 67 -7.12 -17.19 -3.67
N ALA A 68 -5.99 -17.19 -2.95
CA ALA A 68 -5.88 -16.76 -1.56
C ALA A 68 -5.77 -15.23 -1.41
N THR A 69 -5.30 -14.54 -2.44
CA THR A 69 -5.16 -13.07 -2.46
C THR A 69 -6.51 -12.36 -2.28
N PRO A 70 -6.55 -11.22 -1.56
CA PRO A 70 -7.70 -10.31 -1.57
C PRO A 70 -8.20 -10.03 -2.98
N ALA A 71 -9.53 -10.09 -3.18
CA ALA A 71 -10.13 -10.02 -4.51
C ALA A 71 -9.76 -8.76 -5.30
N VAL A 72 -9.58 -7.62 -4.60
CA VAL A 72 -9.17 -6.34 -5.20
C VAL A 72 -7.72 -6.39 -5.70
N TRP A 73 -6.82 -7.04 -4.95
CA TRP A 73 -5.41 -7.20 -5.32
C TRP A 73 -5.24 -8.23 -6.43
N ARG A 74 -5.98 -9.35 -6.37
CA ARG A 74 -6.06 -10.30 -7.50
C ARG A 74 -6.48 -9.58 -8.78
N LEU A 75 -7.56 -8.78 -8.74
CA LEU A 75 -8.01 -8.02 -9.90
C LEU A 75 -6.92 -7.06 -10.40
N ALA A 76 -6.25 -6.32 -9.52
CA ALA A 76 -5.19 -5.40 -9.90
C ALA A 76 -4.02 -6.13 -10.58
N HIS A 77 -3.55 -7.25 -10.04
CA HIS A 77 -2.46 -8.03 -10.61
C HIS A 77 -2.86 -8.73 -11.92
N ASP A 78 -4.05 -9.34 -11.99
CA ASP A 78 -4.57 -9.95 -13.21
C ASP A 78 -4.64 -8.93 -14.37
N GLN A 79 -5.14 -7.72 -14.08
CA GLN A 79 -5.22 -6.64 -15.06
C GLN A 79 -3.86 -6.04 -15.40
N ALA A 80 -2.91 -6.05 -14.45
CA ALA A 80 -1.53 -5.66 -14.74
C ALA A 80 -0.88 -6.61 -15.74
N LEU A 81 -1.08 -7.93 -15.59
CA LEU A 81 -0.55 -8.95 -16.49
C LEU A 81 -1.31 -9.04 -17.83
N HIS A 82 -2.51 -8.45 -17.91
CA HIS A 82 -3.27 -8.41 -19.16
C HIS A 82 -2.68 -7.42 -20.18
N HIS A 83 -2.46 -7.88 -21.41
CA HIS A 83 -1.79 -7.08 -22.46
C HIS A 83 -2.60 -5.88 -22.97
N HIS A 84 -3.94 -5.94 -22.89
CA HIS A 84 -4.82 -4.88 -23.40
C HIS A 84 -5.15 -3.78 -22.40
N THR A 85 -4.75 -3.95 -21.14
CA THR A 85 -4.98 -2.94 -20.11
C THR A 85 -3.99 -1.79 -20.28
N ALA A 86 -4.50 -0.55 -20.30
CA ALA A 86 -3.64 0.62 -20.46
C ALA A 86 -2.75 0.82 -19.22
N VAL A 87 -1.54 1.37 -19.40
CA VAL A 87 -0.59 1.64 -18.31
C VAL A 87 -1.25 2.44 -17.17
N LEU A 88 -2.02 3.48 -17.51
CA LEU A 88 -2.76 4.28 -16.52
C LEU A 88 -3.79 3.44 -15.74
N GLN A 89 -4.48 2.51 -16.38
CA GLN A 89 -5.43 1.63 -15.69
C GLN A 89 -4.71 0.68 -14.74
N LYS A 90 -3.56 0.11 -15.13
CA LYS A 90 -2.75 -0.76 -14.26
C LYS A 90 -2.33 -0.02 -12.99
N MET A 91 -1.84 1.22 -13.15
CA MET A 91 -1.47 2.09 -12.03
C MET A 91 -2.66 2.40 -11.13
N LEU A 92 -3.79 2.85 -11.72
CA LEU A 92 -4.98 3.22 -10.95
C LEU A 92 -5.62 2.06 -10.20
N LEU A 93 -5.57 0.83 -10.75
CA LEU A 93 -6.07 -0.36 -10.06
C LEU A 93 -5.23 -0.69 -8.82
N GLY A 94 -3.89 -0.60 -8.92
CA GLY A 94 -3.02 -0.75 -7.75
C GLY A 94 -3.24 0.34 -6.71
N ILE A 95 -3.36 1.62 -7.13
CA ILE A 95 -3.69 2.73 -6.23
C ILE A 95 -5.05 2.49 -5.57
N ASN A 96 -6.05 2.02 -6.32
CA ASN A 96 -7.38 1.76 -5.79
C ASN A 96 -7.35 0.66 -4.73
N ALA A 97 -6.70 -0.47 -5.01
CA ALA A 97 -6.54 -1.56 -4.05
C ALA A 97 -5.79 -1.08 -2.81
N HIS A 98 -4.64 -0.42 -2.98
CA HIS A 98 -3.84 0.03 -1.85
C HIS A 98 -4.59 1.06 -0.99
N ILE A 99 -5.10 2.15 -1.56
CA ILE A 99 -5.75 3.20 -0.78
C ILE A 99 -7.11 2.76 -0.21
N ASN A 100 -7.96 2.09 -0.98
CA ASN A 100 -9.34 1.84 -0.54
C ASN A 100 -9.51 0.52 0.22
N TYR A 101 -8.56 -0.40 0.10
CA TYR A 101 -8.59 -1.66 0.82
C TYR A 101 -7.56 -1.68 1.95
N ASP A 102 -6.26 -1.58 1.61
CA ASP A 102 -5.19 -1.77 2.61
C ASP A 102 -5.19 -0.67 3.69
N LEU A 103 -5.44 0.60 3.31
CA LEU A 103 -5.33 1.73 4.24
C LEU A 103 -6.33 1.59 5.40
N VAL A 104 -7.53 1.08 5.12
CA VAL A 104 -8.56 0.87 6.13
C VAL A 104 -8.09 -0.12 7.18
N PHE A 105 -7.44 -1.20 6.75
CA PHE A 105 -6.90 -2.20 7.69
C PHE A 105 -5.66 -1.70 8.42
N ALA A 106 -4.75 -1.01 7.73
CA ALA A 106 -3.56 -0.42 8.36
C ALA A 106 -3.95 0.60 9.45
N LEU A 107 -4.95 1.45 9.17
CA LEU A 107 -5.51 2.37 10.16
C LEU A 107 -6.19 1.62 11.31
N SER A 108 -7.01 0.61 11.01
CA SER A 108 -7.67 -0.19 12.05
C SER A 108 -6.66 -0.84 12.99
N ASP A 109 -5.59 -1.42 12.46
CA ASP A 109 -4.57 -2.12 13.25
C ASP A 109 -3.81 -1.17 14.18
N LEU A 110 -3.49 0.05 13.72
CA LEU A 110 -2.78 1.04 14.53
C LEU A 110 -3.69 1.74 15.53
N LEU A 111 -4.94 2.01 15.14
CA LEU A 111 -5.89 2.72 15.99
C LEU A 111 -6.53 1.81 17.04
N ALA A 112 -6.68 0.51 16.81
CA ALA A 112 -7.35 -0.38 17.76
C ALA A 112 -6.69 -0.40 19.16
N PRO A 113 -5.35 -0.55 19.29
CA PRO A 113 -4.68 -0.48 20.59
C PRO A 113 -4.80 0.89 21.27
N GLU A 114 -4.77 1.99 20.49
CA GLU A 114 -4.98 3.34 21.02
C GLU A 114 -6.42 3.52 21.52
N TRP A 115 -7.40 3.07 20.73
CA TRP A 115 -8.82 3.25 21.00
C TRP A 115 -9.22 2.68 22.35
N GLU A 116 -8.70 1.51 22.71
CA GLU A 116 -8.91 0.88 24.02
C GLU A 116 -8.45 1.75 25.19
N GLN A 117 -7.40 2.54 24.99
CA GLN A 117 -6.78 3.40 26.00
C GLN A 117 -7.43 4.80 26.09
N LEU A 118 -8.20 5.21 25.06
CA LEU A 118 -8.87 6.50 25.04
C LEU A 118 -10.02 6.58 26.05
N THR A 119 -10.15 7.74 26.69
CA THR A 119 -11.34 8.08 27.50
C THR A 119 -12.57 8.26 26.62
N PRO A 120 -13.81 8.14 27.16
CA PRO A 120 -15.03 8.36 26.38
C PRO A 120 -15.06 9.71 25.67
N THR A 121 -14.62 10.79 26.34
CA THR A 121 -14.56 12.14 25.77
C THR A 121 -13.58 12.26 24.60
N LEU A 122 -12.44 11.55 24.65
CA LEU A 122 -11.47 11.55 23.55
C LEU A 122 -11.95 10.72 22.36
N ARG A 123 -12.72 9.66 22.61
CA ARG A 123 -13.37 8.86 21.54
C ARG A 123 -14.45 9.64 20.80
N GLU A 124 -15.24 10.45 21.51
CA GLU A 124 -16.27 11.30 20.89
C GLU A 124 -15.70 12.44 20.03
N ALA A 125 -14.43 12.80 20.23
CA ALA A 125 -13.75 13.86 19.50
C ALA A 125 -13.02 13.38 18.23
N ARG A 126 -12.97 12.06 17.96
CA ARG A 126 -12.40 11.46 16.74
C ARG A 126 -13.51 10.98 15.81
#